data_AF-A0A5J5VJH5-F1
#
_entry.id   AF-A0A5J5VJH5-F1
#
_cell.length_a   1.000
_cell.length_b   1.000
_cell.length_c   1.000
_cell.angle_alpha   90.00
_cell.angle_beta   90.00
_cell.angle_gamma   90.00
#
_symmetry.space_group_name_H-M   'P 1'
#
loop_
_entity.id
_entity.type
_entity.pdbx_description
1 polymer ?
#
loop_
_entity_poly.entity_id
_entity_poly.type
_entity_poly.pdbx_seq_one_letter_code
_entity_poly.pdbx_strand_id
1 'polypeptide(L)'
;MCGSLRLEHVLTIFAAALLEKQIVVVCSNLGILSAIVLSIVPLIRPYQWQSLLMPVLPDDMLDFLDAPVPYIVGVKNKTSEVQSKLANVILVDANKNQIKTSTIPQLPQHRELFACLSPYHAKLVGESYLGRKRPVHECTDVQIEAAKGFLVVLRSYLDSLCSNMRSHTITNVQSNNDKVSLLLKESFIDSFPSRDRPFMKLFVDTQLFTVHTDLVLSFIQKE
;
A
#
# COMPACT_ATOMS: atom_id res chain seq x y z
N MET A 1 12.54 -4.00 0.87
CA MET A 1 11.99 -2.98 -0.05
C MET A 1 12.81 -1.70 -0.11
N CYS A 2 12.97 -0.92 0.98
CA CYS A 2 13.70 0.36 0.92
C CYS A 2 15.16 0.23 0.46
N GLY A 3 15.87 -0.84 0.82
CA GLY A 3 17.22 -1.11 0.33
C GLY A 3 17.32 -1.52 -1.15
N SER A 4 16.19 -1.74 -1.83
CA SER A 4 16.14 -2.26 -3.22
C SER A 4 15.45 -1.30 -4.18
N LEU A 5 14.58 -0.41 -3.68
CA LEU A 5 13.76 0.50 -4.47
C LEU A 5 13.96 1.95 -4.04
N ARG A 6 13.90 2.86 -5.01
CA ARG A 6 13.81 4.31 -4.77
C ARG A 6 12.55 4.66 -3.98
N LEU A 7 12.59 5.76 -3.21
CA LEU A 7 11.47 6.16 -2.37
C LEU A 7 10.21 6.47 -3.21
N GLU A 8 10.37 7.06 -4.39
CA GLU A 8 9.28 7.32 -5.34
C GLU A 8 8.58 6.02 -5.76
N HIS A 9 9.36 4.95 -5.95
CA HIS A 9 8.83 3.63 -6.28
C HIS A 9 8.12 2.99 -5.09
N VAL A 10 8.66 3.13 -3.89
CA VAL A 10 8.00 2.70 -2.65
C VAL A 10 6.65 3.40 -2.48
N LEU A 11 6.59 4.72 -2.69
CA LEU A 11 5.35 5.48 -2.60
C LEU A 11 4.35 5.12 -3.71
N THR A 12 4.83 4.82 -4.91
CA THR A 12 3.97 4.35 -6.01
C THR A 12 3.33 3.00 -5.66
N ILE A 13 4.11 2.06 -5.09
CA ILE A 13 3.60 0.77 -4.63
C ILE A 13 2.63 0.94 -3.47
N PHE A 14 2.94 1.83 -2.53
CA PHE A 14 2.07 2.17 -1.41
C PHE A 14 0.73 2.72 -1.89
N ALA A 15 0.74 3.71 -2.80
CA ALA A 15 -0.47 4.26 -3.41
C ALA A 15 -1.27 3.19 -4.18
N ALA A 16 -0.58 2.37 -4.98
CA ALA A 16 -1.19 1.27 -5.72
C ALA A 16 -1.89 0.26 -4.81
N ALA A 17 -1.27 -0.08 -3.67
CA ALA A 17 -1.84 -1.00 -2.70
C ALA A 17 -3.04 -0.38 -1.97
N LEU A 18 -2.97 0.90 -1.59
CA LEU A 18 -4.13 1.59 -1.02
C LEU A 18 -5.31 1.66 -1.98
N LEU A 19 -5.05 1.73 -3.30
CA LEU A 19 -6.07 1.76 -4.35
C LEU A 19 -6.45 0.38 -4.90
N GLU A 20 -6.04 -0.70 -4.22
CA GLU A 20 -6.30 -2.09 -4.60
C GLU A 20 -5.99 -2.39 -6.08
N LYS A 21 -4.87 -1.88 -6.59
CA LYS A 21 -4.42 -2.16 -7.95
C LYS A 21 -3.74 -3.53 -8.04
N GLN A 22 -3.69 -4.05 -9.26
CA GLN A 22 -2.87 -5.21 -9.61
C GLN A 22 -1.40 -4.80 -9.61
N ILE A 23 -0.60 -5.40 -8.74
CA ILE A 23 0.83 -5.13 -8.59
C ILE A 23 1.61 -6.41 -8.89
N VAL A 24 2.53 -6.33 -9.85
CA VAL A 24 3.48 -7.41 -10.15
C VAL A 24 4.88 -6.91 -9.87
N VAL A 25 5.55 -7.54 -8.92
CA VAL A 25 6.96 -7.29 -8.62
C VAL A 25 7.81 -8.31 -9.37
N VAL A 26 8.83 -7.86 -10.10
CA VAL A 26 9.80 -8.73 -10.76
C VAL A 26 11.15 -8.60 -10.08
N CYS A 27 11.72 -9.71 -9.63
CA CYS A 27 13.08 -9.77 -9.11
C CYS A 27 13.68 -11.17 -9.27
N SER A 28 14.92 -11.25 -9.76
CA SER A 28 15.62 -12.54 -9.94
C SER A 28 16.02 -13.19 -8.62
N ASN A 29 16.18 -12.38 -7.56
CA ASN A 29 16.46 -12.85 -6.20
C ASN A 29 15.15 -13.05 -5.43
N LEU A 30 14.80 -14.30 -5.17
CA LEU A 30 13.55 -14.68 -4.48
C LEU A 30 13.44 -14.12 -3.06
N GLY A 31 14.56 -13.95 -2.35
CA GLY A 31 14.57 -13.34 -1.01
C GLY A 31 14.20 -11.86 -1.07
N ILE A 32 14.77 -11.11 -2.01
CA ILE A 32 14.41 -9.70 -2.25
C ILE A 32 12.98 -9.58 -2.76
N LEU A 33 12.58 -10.44 -3.70
CA LEU A 33 11.22 -10.51 -4.26
C LEU A 33 10.19 -10.64 -3.14
N SER A 34 10.36 -11.68 -2.31
CA SER A 34 9.45 -11.97 -1.20
C SER A 34 9.45 -10.83 -0.18
N ALA A 35 10.62 -10.29 0.15
CA ALA A 35 10.73 -9.18 1.09
C ALA A 35 10.05 -7.90 0.58
N ILE A 36 10.04 -7.62 -0.73
CA ILE A 36 9.31 -6.49 -1.30
C ILE A 36 7.81 -6.73 -1.16
N VAL A 37 7.30 -7.87 -1.64
CA VAL A 37 5.86 -8.19 -1.62
C VAL A 37 5.32 -8.19 -0.19
N LEU A 38 5.99 -8.90 0.73
CA LEU A 38 5.56 -9.00 2.13
C LEU A 38 5.67 -7.66 2.87
N SER A 39 6.61 -6.79 2.50
CA SER A 39 6.74 -5.49 3.15
C SER A 39 5.56 -4.57 2.90
N ILE A 40 4.72 -4.82 1.88
CA ILE A 40 3.54 -3.98 1.63
C ILE A 40 2.53 -4.06 2.77
N VAL A 41 2.40 -5.22 3.41
CA VAL A 41 1.45 -5.45 4.52
C VAL A 41 1.64 -4.49 5.69
N PRO A 42 2.85 -4.30 6.26
CA PRO A 42 3.04 -3.31 7.32
C PRO A 42 2.94 -1.85 6.84
N LEU A 43 3.20 -1.54 5.56
CA LEU A 43 3.10 -0.14 5.06
C LEU A 43 1.68 0.38 5.08
N ILE A 44 0.70 -0.47 4.75
CA ILE A 44 -0.71 -0.08 4.64
C ILE A 44 -1.45 -0.10 5.98
N ARG A 45 -0.79 -0.39 7.11
CA ARG A 45 -1.45 -0.38 8.43
C ARG A 45 -1.95 1.04 8.77
N PRO A 46 -3.15 1.20 9.35
CA PRO A 46 -3.97 0.17 10.03
C PRO A 46 -4.81 -0.71 9.11
N TYR A 47 -4.86 -0.41 7.82
CA TYR A 47 -5.61 -1.21 6.86
C TYR A 47 -5.04 -2.61 6.69
N GLN A 48 -5.90 -3.51 6.21
CA GLN A 48 -5.56 -4.89 5.90
C GLN A 48 -5.79 -5.11 4.41
N TRP A 49 -4.83 -5.74 3.74
CA TRP A 49 -5.00 -6.17 2.36
C TRP A 49 -6.12 -7.22 2.28
N GLN A 50 -7.07 -7.03 1.38
CA GLN A 50 -8.30 -7.85 1.29
C GLN A 50 -8.27 -8.88 0.17
N SER A 51 -7.22 -8.90 -0.64
CA SER A 51 -7.14 -9.75 -1.84
C SER A 51 -5.92 -10.67 -1.83
N LEU A 52 -5.60 -11.26 -2.98
CA LEU A 52 -4.46 -12.16 -3.14
C LEU A 52 -3.14 -11.42 -2.90
N LEU A 53 -2.29 -11.98 -2.04
CA LEU A 53 -0.91 -11.59 -1.86
C LEU A 53 -0.04 -12.85 -1.97
N MET A 54 0.78 -12.94 -3.01
CA MET A 54 1.63 -14.10 -3.29
C MET A 54 3.09 -13.65 -3.46
N PRO A 55 3.97 -13.85 -2.46
CA PRO A 55 5.36 -13.38 -2.52
C PRO A 55 6.15 -13.91 -3.71
N VAL A 56 5.86 -15.15 -4.14
CA VAL A 56 6.42 -15.78 -5.34
C VAL A 56 5.31 -16.55 -6.03
N LEU A 57 4.95 -16.12 -7.24
CA LEU A 57 4.06 -16.81 -8.16
C LEU A 57 4.86 -17.86 -8.94
N PRO A 58 4.49 -19.15 -8.84
CA PRO A 58 5.08 -20.20 -9.65
C PRO A 58 4.90 -19.98 -11.16
N ASP A 59 5.85 -20.46 -11.96
CA ASP A 59 5.84 -20.28 -13.43
C ASP A 59 4.67 -21.03 -14.11
N ASP A 60 4.13 -22.08 -13.49
CA ASP A 60 2.95 -22.83 -13.95
C ASP A 60 1.62 -22.17 -13.54
N MET A 61 1.66 -21.04 -12.83
CA MET A 61 0.50 -20.29 -12.37
C MET A 61 0.42 -18.88 -13.00
N LEU A 62 1.09 -18.63 -14.13
CA LEU A 62 1.10 -17.31 -14.78
C LEU A 62 -0.27 -16.87 -15.30
N ASP A 63 -1.21 -17.80 -15.52
CA ASP A 63 -2.60 -17.49 -15.86
C ASP A 63 -3.34 -16.69 -14.78
N PHE A 64 -2.87 -16.73 -13.52
CA PHE A 64 -3.42 -15.87 -12.47
C PHE A 64 -3.25 -14.38 -12.73
N LEU A 65 -2.29 -13.97 -13.58
CA LEU A 65 -2.08 -12.57 -13.93
C LEU A 65 -3.24 -11.99 -14.76
N ASP A 66 -4.11 -12.82 -15.34
CA ASP A 66 -5.29 -12.37 -16.08
C ASP A 66 -6.52 -12.17 -15.18
N ALA A 67 -6.41 -12.48 -13.89
CA ALA A 67 -7.55 -12.38 -12.98
C ALA A 67 -8.02 -10.91 -12.86
N PRO A 68 -9.33 -10.61 -12.97
CA PRO A 68 -9.84 -9.24 -12.97
C PRO A 68 -9.91 -8.59 -11.58
N VAL A 69 -9.31 -9.24 -10.57
CA VAL A 69 -9.34 -8.82 -9.17
C VAL A 69 -8.03 -8.14 -8.78
N PRO A 70 -8.01 -7.31 -7.72
CA PRO A 70 -6.77 -6.82 -7.13
C PRO A 70 -5.84 -7.98 -6.74
N TYR A 71 -4.54 -7.83 -6.92
CA TYR A 71 -3.56 -8.79 -6.40
C TYR A 71 -2.20 -8.12 -6.24
N ILE A 72 -1.37 -8.70 -5.37
CA ILE A 72 0.04 -8.35 -5.23
C ILE A 72 0.82 -9.64 -5.38
N VAL A 73 1.59 -9.77 -6.45
CA VAL A 73 2.36 -11.00 -6.72
C VAL A 73 3.81 -10.71 -7.09
N GLY A 74 4.70 -11.61 -6.69
CA GLY A 74 6.10 -11.57 -7.09
C GLY A 74 6.38 -12.59 -8.19
N VAL A 75 7.06 -12.21 -9.26
CA VAL A 75 7.48 -13.10 -10.35
C VAL A 75 8.99 -13.07 -10.48
N LYS A 76 9.62 -14.24 -10.63
CA LYS A 76 11.09 -14.34 -10.71
C LYS A 76 11.65 -13.72 -11.99
N ASN A 77 11.03 -14.05 -13.12
CA ASN A 77 11.52 -13.70 -14.45
C ASN A 77 10.46 -12.93 -15.26
N LYS A 78 10.90 -11.89 -15.97
CA LYS A 78 10.04 -11.13 -16.90
C LYS A 78 9.99 -11.81 -18.27
N THR A 79 9.28 -12.93 -18.37
CA THR A 79 9.07 -13.67 -19.63
C THR A 79 8.21 -12.87 -20.61
N SER A 80 8.19 -13.27 -21.88
CA SER A 80 7.29 -12.69 -22.90
C SER A 80 5.81 -12.88 -22.51
N GLU A 81 5.48 -14.03 -21.94
CA GLU A 81 4.15 -14.34 -21.42
C GLU A 81 3.74 -13.36 -20.31
N VAL A 82 4.60 -13.16 -19.30
CA VAL A 82 4.37 -12.15 -18.26
C VAL A 82 4.18 -10.77 -18.89
N GLN A 83 5.01 -10.37 -19.84
CA GLN A 83 4.88 -9.05 -20.50
C GLN A 83 3.54 -8.86 -21.22
N SER A 84 3.00 -9.92 -21.82
CA SER A 84 1.70 -9.87 -22.51
C SER A 84 0.52 -9.62 -21.57
N LYS A 85 0.63 -10.06 -20.30
CA LYS A 85 -0.43 -9.97 -19.28
C LYS A 85 -0.37 -8.68 -18.42
N LEU A 86 0.54 -7.75 -18.72
CA LEU A 86 0.80 -6.55 -17.89
C LEU A 86 0.19 -5.24 -18.42
N ALA A 87 -0.86 -5.29 -19.23
CA ALA A 87 -1.42 -4.09 -19.87
C ALA A 87 -1.99 -3.06 -18.85
N ASN A 88 -2.70 -3.54 -17.82
CA ASN A 88 -3.34 -2.70 -16.79
C ASN A 88 -2.74 -2.92 -15.39
N VAL A 89 -1.53 -3.45 -15.34
CA VAL A 89 -0.87 -3.88 -14.11
C VAL A 89 0.26 -2.92 -13.78
N ILE A 90 0.44 -2.63 -12.49
CA ILE A 90 1.58 -1.88 -12.00
C ILE A 90 2.76 -2.84 -11.89
N LEU A 91 3.64 -2.77 -12.88
CA LEU A 91 4.85 -3.58 -12.94
C LEU A 91 5.99 -2.88 -12.21
N VAL A 92 6.53 -3.54 -11.18
CA VAL A 92 7.71 -3.11 -10.43
C VAL A 92 8.88 -4.01 -10.80
N ASP A 93 9.77 -3.55 -11.68
CA ASP A 93 11.01 -4.25 -11.98
C ASP A 93 12.07 -3.85 -10.94
N ALA A 94 12.23 -4.66 -9.90
CA ALA A 94 13.19 -4.43 -8.83
C ALA A 94 14.64 -4.69 -9.27
N ASN A 95 14.85 -5.47 -10.33
CA ASN A 95 16.19 -5.69 -10.88
C ASN A 95 16.73 -4.41 -11.55
N LYS A 96 15.85 -3.69 -12.25
CA LYS A 96 16.19 -2.45 -12.97
C LYS A 96 15.84 -1.19 -12.20
N ASN A 97 15.17 -1.33 -11.04
CA ASN A 97 14.59 -0.24 -10.27
C ASN A 97 13.74 0.66 -11.18
N GLN A 98 12.76 0.05 -11.86
CA GLN A 98 11.83 0.72 -12.77
C GLN A 98 10.40 0.35 -12.41
N ILE A 99 9.49 1.30 -12.57
CA ILE A 99 8.06 1.03 -12.49
C ILE A 99 7.42 1.37 -13.84
N LYS A 100 6.62 0.45 -14.37
CA LYS A 100 5.70 0.69 -15.47
C LYS A 100 4.28 0.69 -14.88
N THR A 101 3.67 1.87 -14.86
CA THR A 101 2.39 2.12 -14.20
C THR A 101 1.36 2.60 -15.22
N SER A 102 0.14 2.07 -15.13
CA SER A 102 -1.06 2.74 -15.65
C SER A 102 -1.40 3.92 -14.75
N THR A 103 -1.68 5.09 -15.31
CA THR A 103 -1.87 6.36 -14.59
C THR A 103 -2.73 6.20 -13.31
N ILE A 104 -2.10 6.25 -12.13
CA ILE A 104 -2.80 6.33 -10.82
C ILE A 104 -2.73 7.76 -10.29
N PRO A 105 -3.76 8.24 -9.58
CA PRO A 105 -3.70 9.56 -8.95
C PRO A 105 -2.62 9.59 -7.87
N GLN A 106 -2.02 10.78 -7.67
CA GLN A 106 -1.03 10.97 -6.62
C GLN A 106 -1.65 10.92 -5.23
N LEU A 107 -0.86 10.47 -4.26
CA LEU A 107 -1.22 10.50 -2.85
C LEU A 107 -1.54 11.94 -2.40
N PRO A 108 -2.58 12.15 -1.57
CA PRO A 108 -2.78 13.40 -0.86
C PRO A 108 -1.51 13.81 -0.11
N GLN A 109 -1.14 15.09 -0.15
CA GLN A 109 0.07 15.61 0.54
C GLN A 109 1.36 14.84 0.20
N HIS A 110 1.51 14.37 -1.05
CA HIS A 110 2.64 13.55 -1.49
C HIS A 110 4.01 14.17 -1.17
N ARG A 111 4.16 15.49 -1.32
CA ARG A 111 5.45 16.18 -1.13
C ARG A 111 5.88 16.15 0.34
N GLU A 112 4.94 16.43 1.23
CA GLU A 112 5.13 16.41 2.68
C GLU A 112 5.46 14.99 3.14
N LEU A 113 4.69 14.00 2.69
CA LEU A 113 4.93 12.59 2.98
C LEU A 113 6.32 12.13 2.52
N PHE A 114 6.71 12.48 1.28
CA PHE A 114 8.03 12.17 0.74
C PHE A 114 9.15 12.76 1.61
N ALA A 115 9.02 14.03 2.01
CA ALA A 115 10.01 14.70 2.84
C ALA A 115 10.15 14.03 4.22
N CYS A 116 9.03 13.63 4.85
CA CYS A 116 9.05 12.93 6.14
C CYS A 116 9.67 11.53 6.07
N LEU A 117 9.47 10.81 4.96
CA LEU A 117 10.00 9.45 4.78
C LEU A 117 11.47 9.41 4.32
N SER A 118 11.95 10.48 3.67
CA SER A 118 13.29 10.54 3.06
C SER A 118 14.44 10.23 4.02
N PRO A 119 14.49 10.75 5.26
CA PRO A 119 15.59 10.46 6.19
C PRO A 119 15.65 8.98 6.58
N TYR A 120 14.50 8.37 6.84
CA TYR A 120 14.39 6.95 7.20
C TYR A 120 14.74 6.05 6.02
N HIS A 121 14.27 6.39 4.82
CA HIS A 121 14.60 5.67 3.59
C HIS A 121 16.10 5.70 3.32
N ALA A 122 16.73 6.88 3.38
CA ALA A 122 18.18 7.04 3.18
C ALA A 122 18.99 6.18 4.17
N LYS A 123 18.57 6.14 5.44
CA LYS A 123 19.20 5.31 6.48
C LYS A 123 19.08 3.81 6.17
N LEU A 124 17.89 3.36 5.76
CA LEU A 124 17.65 1.97 5.36
C LEU A 124 18.46 1.57 4.11
N VAL A 125 18.60 2.48 3.13
CA VAL A 125 19.42 2.27 1.93
C VAL A 125 20.91 2.16 2.31
N GLY A 126 21.41 3.07 3.14
CA GLY A 126 22.81 3.06 3.59
C GLY A 126 23.19 1.76 4.30
N GLU A 127 22.39 1.33 5.28
CA GLU A 127 22.60 0.08 6.00
C GLU A 127 22.53 -1.15 5.08
N SER A 128 21.62 -1.15 4.10
CA SER A 128 21.50 -2.24 3.12
C SER A 128 22.75 -2.37 2.23
N TYR A 129 23.41 -1.25 1.92
CA TYR A 129 24.67 -1.25 1.18
C TYR A 129 25.82 -1.83 2.01
N LEU A 130 25.91 -1.48 3.29
CA LEU A 130 26.91 -1.98 4.23
C LEU A 130 26.69 -3.44 4.63
N GLY A 131 25.43 -3.90 4.56
CA GLY A 131 24.98 -5.24 4.96
C GLY A 131 25.15 -6.33 3.89
N ARG A 132 25.78 -6.08 2.74
CA ARG A 132 25.85 -7.04 1.61
C ARG A 132 26.45 -8.43 1.92
N LYS A 133 27.11 -8.60 3.06
CA LYS A 133 27.64 -9.90 3.54
C LYS A 133 26.73 -10.63 4.55
N ARG A 134 25.63 -10.01 5.00
CA ARG A 134 24.75 -10.57 6.02
C ARG A 134 23.53 -11.24 5.39
N PRO A 135 22.99 -12.30 6.01
CA PRO A 135 21.71 -12.86 5.63
C PRO A 135 20.60 -11.79 5.68
N VAL A 136 19.68 -11.82 4.70
CA VAL A 136 18.58 -10.82 4.58
C VAL A 136 17.66 -10.78 5.80
N HIS A 137 17.61 -11.83 6.61
CA HIS A 137 16.78 -11.90 7.81
C HIS A 137 17.43 -11.27 9.06
N GLU A 138 18.73 -10.98 9.04
CA GLU A 138 19.43 -10.34 10.15
C GLU A 138 19.36 -8.81 10.02
N CYS A 139 18.49 -8.19 10.81
CA CYS A 139 18.34 -6.73 10.85
C CYS A 139 19.25 -6.12 11.93
N THR A 140 19.92 -5.01 11.60
CA THR A 140 20.65 -4.21 12.59
C THR A 140 19.69 -3.38 13.44
N ASP A 141 20.10 -3.00 14.65
CA ASP A 141 19.31 -2.06 15.49
C ASP A 141 19.00 -0.75 14.76
N VAL A 142 19.97 -0.30 13.93
CA VAL A 142 19.85 0.88 13.09
C VAL A 142 18.74 0.72 12.04
N GLN A 143 18.67 -0.45 11.39
CA GLN A 143 17.62 -0.79 10.42
C GLN A 143 16.26 -0.92 11.11
N ILE A 144 16.20 -1.58 12.27
CA ILE A 144 14.97 -1.75 13.05
C ILE A 144 14.40 -0.39 13.42
N GLU A 145 15.22 0.52 13.95
CA GLU A 145 14.77 1.85 14.36
C GLU A 145 14.34 2.70 13.16
N ALA A 146 15.10 2.64 12.06
CA ALA A 146 14.74 3.35 10.83
C ALA A 146 13.42 2.84 10.24
N ALA A 147 13.22 1.52 10.23
CA ALA A 147 11.99 0.90 9.74
C ALA A 147 10.79 1.24 10.63
N LYS A 148 10.96 1.23 11.96
CA LYS A 148 9.91 1.68 12.91
C LYS A 148 9.51 3.13 12.63
N GLY A 149 10.47 4.04 12.53
CA GLY A 149 10.20 5.44 12.22
C GLY A 149 9.49 5.62 10.87
N PHE A 150 9.94 4.90 9.84
CA PHE A 150 9.30 4.90 8.52
C PHE A 150 7.81 4.47 8.60
N LEU A 151 7.53 3.38 9.32
CA LEU A 151 6.17 2.86 9.49
C LEU A 151 5.29 3.78 10.36
N VAL A 152 5.86 4.43 11.38
CA VAL A 152 5.14 5.43 12.19
C VAL A 152 4.71 6.61 11.33
N VAL A 153 5.57 7.12 10.44
CA VAL A 153 5.20 8.20 9.52
C VAL A 153 4.04 7.78 8.62
N LEU A 154 4.10 6.58 8.01
CA LEU A 154 3.00 6.07 7.17
C LEU A 154 1.70 5.90 7.95
N ARG A 155 1.77 5.37 9.17
CA ARG A 155 0.60 5.20 10.02
C ARG A 155 -0.05 6.54 10.37
N SER A 156 0.75 7.51 10.83
CA SER A 156 0.25 8.86 11.13
C SER A 156 -0.33 9.55 9.90
N TYR A 157 0.24 9.31 8.72
CA TYR A 157 -0.32 9.78 7.45
C TYR A 157 -1.68 9.14 7.16
N LEU A 158 -1.82 7.82 7.29
CA LEU A 158 -3.09 7.13 7.06
C LEU A 158 -4.17 7.52 8.08
N ASP A 159 -3.77 7.69 9.35
CA ASP A 159 -4.66 8.19 10.40
C ASP A 159 -5.12 9.63 10.09
N SER A 160 -4.24 10.48 9.55
CA SER A 160 -4.61 11.86 9.18
C SER A 160 -5.61 11.92 8.04
N LEU A 161 -5.51 11.02 7.05
CA LEU A 161 -6.52 10.89 5.99
C LEU A 161 -7.90 10.52 6.55
N CYS A 162 -7.99 9.83 7.69
CA CYS A 162 -9.27 9.42 8.30
C CYS A 162 -9.73 10.31 9.46
N SER A 163 -8.95 11.32 9.84
CA SER A 163 -9.18 12.13 11.04
C SER A 163 -10.58 12.78 11.09
N ASN A 164 -11.08 13.25 9.95
CA ASN A 164 -12.39 13.92 9.85
C ASN A 164 -13.56 12.96 9.60
N MET A 165 -13.32 11.64 9.51
CA MET A 165 -14.35 10.66 9.15
C MET A 165 -15.60 10.72 10.04
N ARG A 166 -15.43 10.97 11.35
CA ARG A 166 -16.56 11.08 12.31
C ARG A 166 -17.52 12.21 11.92
N SER A 167 -17.02 13.34 11.41
CA SER A 167 -17.84 14.50 11.01
C SER A 167 -18.69 14.25 9.76
N HIS A 168 -18.38 13.20 9.01
CA HIS A 168 -19.10 12.80 7.80
C HIS A 168 -19.90 11.51 7.98
N THR A 169 -20.11 11.08 9.22
CA THR A 169 -20.86 9.88 9.57
C THR A 169 -22.26 10.26 10.07
N ILE A 170 -23.31 9.64 9.53
CA ILE A 170 -24.66 9.70 10.11
C ILE A 170 -24.88 8.46 10.97
N THR A 171 -25.33 8.64 12.21
CA THR A 171 -25.80 7.54 13.06
C THR A 171 -27.31 7.57 13.14
N ASN A 172 -27.97 6.54 12.60
CA ASN A 172 -29.40 6.33 12.76
C ASN A 172 -29.64 5.46 13.99
N VAL A 173 -30.56 5.88 14.86
CA VAL A 173 -30.96 5.16 16.08
C VAL A 173 -32.32 4.54 15.81
N GLN A 174 -32.36 3.21 15.66
CA GLN A 174 -33.60 2.48 15.45
C GLN A 174 -34.36 2.26 16.77
N SER A 175 -35.66 2.01 16.68
CA SER A 175 -36.56 1.82 17.83
C SER A 175 -36.23 0.62 18.72
N ASN A 176 -35.37 -0.29 18.25
CA ASN A 176 -34.89 -1.48 18.96
C ASN A 176 -33.51 -1.27 19.62
N ASN A 177 -33.03 -0.02 19.76
CA ASN A 177 -31.68 0.34 20.22
C ASN A 177 -30.53 -0.08 19.28
N ASP A 178 -30.80 -0.53 18.06
CA ASP A 178 -29.72 -0.72 17.08
C ASP A 178 -29.27 0.65 16.54
N LYS A 179 -27.99 0.96 16.76
CA LYS A 179 -27.33 2.12 16.15
C LYS A 179 -26.64 1.67 14.87
N VAL A 180 -27.04 2.23 13.74
CA VAL A 180 -26.34 2.03 12.46
C VAL A 180 -25.65 3.33 12.08
N SER A 181 -24.32 3.28 12.01
CA SER A 181 -23.50 4.40 11.56
C SER A 181 -23.10 4.19 10.10
N LEU A 182 -23.30 5.21 9.26
CA LEU A 182 -23.00 5.20 7.84
C LEU A 182 -22.11 6.39 7.47
N LEU A 183 -20.99 6.14 6.79
CA LEU A 183 -20.14 7.19 6.26
C LEU A 183 -20.74 7.77 4.96
N LEU A 184 -20.94 9.09 4.93
CA LEU A 184 -21.31 9.81 3.72
C LEU A 184 -20.07 10.02 2.84
N LYS A 185 -19.79 9.07 1.95
CA LYS A 185 -18.58 9.08 1.10
C LYS A 185 -18.36 10.39 0.34
N GLU A 186 -19.38 10.92 -0.33
CA GLU A 186 -19.25 12.17 -1.11
C GLU A 186 -18.90 13.37 -0.21
N SER A 187 -19.58 13.51 0.93
CA SER A 187 -19.29 14.57 1.90
C SER A 187 -17.86 14.46 2.45
N PHE A 188 -17.42 13.22 2.72
CA PHE A 188 -16.05 12.95 3.18
C PHE A 188 -15.02 13.29 2.10
N ILE A 189 -15.25 12.90 0.84
CA ILE A 189 -14.37 13.25 -0.30
C ILE A 189 -14.30 14.77 -0.48
N ASP A 190 -15.43 15.48 -0.38
CA ASP A 190 -15.48 16.92 -0.59
C ASP A 190 -14.75 17.72 0.51
N SER A 191 -14.50 17.11 1.67
CA SER A 191 -13.67 17.70 2.72
C SER A 191 -12.19 17.85 2.32
N PHE A 192 -11.72 17.13 1.29
CA PHE A 192 -10.35 17.21 0.82
C PHE A 192 -10.15 18.32 -0.23
N PRO A 193 -8.94 18.90 -0.32
CA PRO A 193 -8.58 19.83 -1.41
C PRO A 193 -8.81 19.19 -2.78
N SER A 194 -9.27 19.99 -3.76
CA SER A 194 -9.64 19.50 -5.10
C SER A 194 -8.55 18.67 -5.80
N ARG A 195 -7.27 18.96 -5.52
CA ARG A 195 -6.11 18.21 -6.05
C ARG A 195 -6.04 16.77 -5.53
N ASP A 196 -6.49 16.53 -4.31
CA ASP A 196 -6.34 15.26 -3.59
C ASP A 196 -7.60 14.37 -3.76
N ARG A 197 -8.74 14.97 -4.14
CA ARG A 197 -10.02 14.27 -4.41
C ARG A 197 -9.93 13.12 -5.41
N PRO A 198 -9.16 13.18 -6.52
CA PRO A 198 -9.06 12.04 -7.45
C PRO A 198 -8.55 10.76 -6.79
N PHE A 199 -7.60 10.87 -5.85
CA PHE A 199 -7.14 9.74 -5.07
C PHE A 199 -8.22 9.28 -4.10
N MET A 200 -8.79 10.22 -3.34
CA MET A 200 -9.81 9.89 -2.33
C MET A 200 -11.04 9.21 -2.91
N LYS A 201 -11.49 9.62 -4.10
CA LYS A 201 -12.59 8.98 -4.83
C LYS A 201 -12.34 7.48 -5.07
N LEU A 202 -11.15 7.13 -5.54
CA LEU A 202 -10.80 5.73 -5.75
C LEU A 202 -10.58 5.00 -4.42
N PHE A 203 -9.97 5.67 -3.45
CA PHE A 203 -9.62 5.07 -2.16
C PHE A 203 -10.83 4.66 -1.34
N VAL A 204 -11.85 5.52 -1.22
CA VAL A 204 -13.05 5.22 -0.40
C VAL A 204 -13.93 4.10 -0.97
N ASP A 205 -13.71 3.72 -2.22
CA ASP A 205 -14.41 2.62 -2.89
C ASP A 205 -13.67 1.28 -2.80
N THR A 206 -12.50 1.26 -2.16
CA THR A 206 -11.75 0.01 -1.94
C THR A 206 -12.38 -0.84 -0.85
N GLN A 207 -12.23 -2.16 -0.99
CA GLN A 207 -12.63 -3.11 0.05
C GLN A 207 -11.80 -2.88 1.32
N LEU A 208 -10.51 -2.64 1.16
CA LEU A 208 -9.57 -2.26 2.21
C LEU A 208 -10.06 -1.09 3.07
N PHE A 209 -10.54 0.00 2.45
CA PHE A 209 -11.07 1.16 3.17
C PHE A 209 -12.41 0.83 3.84
N THR A 210 -13.29 0.11 3.14
CA THR A 210 -14.61 -0.29 3.63
C THR A 210 -14.48 -1.13 4.91
N VAL A 211 -13.65 -2.18 4.90
CA VAL A 211 -13.42 -3.05 6.07
C VAL A 211 -12.88 -2.27 7.27
N HIS A 212 -11.94 -1.36 7.04
CA HIS A 212 -11.39 -0.55 8.13
C HIS A 212 -12.44 0.43 8.68
N THR A 213 -13.21 1.06 7.81
CA THR A 213 -14.25 2.01 8.17
C THR A 213 -15.36 1.33 8.97
N ASP A 214 -15.84 0.16 8.52
CA ASP A 214 -16.87 -0.61 9.24
C ASP A 214 -16.40 -0.97 10.65
N LEU A 215 -15.14 -1.35 10.80
CA LEU A 215 -14.53 -1.61 12.11
C LEU A 215 -14.53 -0.34 12.97
N VAL A 216 -14.10 0.81 12.44
CA VAL A 216 -14.10 2.10 13.15
C VAL A 216 -15.52 2.51 13.56
N LEU A 217 -16.48 2.41 12.64
CA LEU A 217 -17.88 2.75 12.87
C LEU A 217 -18.53 1.83 13.91
N SER A 218 -18.16 0.55 13.97
CA SER A 218 -18.65 -0.39 14.99
C SER A 218 -18.26 0.03 16.41
N PHE A 219 -17.15 0.77 16.59
CA PHE A 219 -16.79 1.33 17.90
C PHE A 219 -17.64 2.54 18.25
N ILE A 220 -17.98 3.39 17.27
CA ILE A 220 -18.86 4.55 17.47
C ILE A 220 -20.28 4.12 17.84
N GLN A 221 -20.76 3.00 17.30
CA GLN A 221 -22.07 2.44 17.67
C GLN A 221 -22.15 1.98 19.13
N LYS A 222 -20.99 1.69 19.76
CA LYS A 222 -20.91 1.27 21.16
C LYS A 222 -20.76 2.43 22.15
N GLU A 223 -20.37 3.61 21.67
CA GLU A 223 -20.39 4.89 22.42
C GLU A 223 -21.84 5.40 22.53
#